data_AF-A0A8C2SYD8-F1
#
_entry.id   AF-A0A8C2SYD8-F1
#
_cell.length_a   1.000
_cell.length_b   1.000
_cell.length_c   1.000
_cell.angle_alpha   90.00
_cell.angle_beta   90.00
_cell.angle_gamma   90.00
#
_symmetry.space_group_name_H-M   'P 1'
#
loop_
_entity.id
_entity.type
_entity.pdbx_description
1 polymer ?
#
loop_
_entity_poly.entity_id
_entity_poly.type
_entity_poly.pdbx_seq_one_letter_code
_entity_poly.pdbx_strand_id
1 'polypeptide(L)'
;MELTSAIFIFVLASIHQPIAGVGHDPLLVVDDYEGGGIRLKCLSERLFSEAQLLWMDSRGDNITGTPLPVDTSTVSISSSIILKAGSRNSVSCRIIDKQLKTSTESSVAIADAFFPSTSPWLAAFVLILLLSIFLVLAAMYKMRNNNKEVTRAQNTRKQIQEEEQKRRFEKENEDAKGKIEFRKARRNAVNITLDQKCKHPNLCISDDKRRVKSSDKTETVLKAMVVATEGFPSKKHYWEVEVGNQSQWELGVVSEKIRNMIMNNTENSLPANNVFSLQYSQGTYTFSDGQDIRDCEQCSVVGVLLDMENTELSFYDAEEMRPLGTVFFECTGNIYPFFSPDSSGNWLGVRPVKPQTYEALPQSDKEINK
;
A
#
# COMPACT_ATOMS: atom_id res chain seq x y z
N MET A 1 48.57 -0.33 -14.69
CA MET A 1 49.93 -0.87 -14.94
C MET A 1 49.92 -1.35 -16.39
N GLU A 2 50.16 -0.45 -17.33
CA GLU A 2 50.20 -0.77 -18.76
C GLU A 2 51.61 -1.25 -19.11
N LEU A 3 51.75 -2.49 -19.57
CA LEU A 3 53.00 -2.97 -20.17
C LEU A 3 52.88 -2.78 -21.68
N THR A 4 53.40 -1.66 -22.20
CA THR A 4 53.68 -1.51 -23.63
C THR A 4 54.96 -2.27 -23.94
N SER A 5 54.83 -3.45 -24.54
CA SER A 5 55.98 -4.21 -25.03
C SER A 5 56.46 -3.59 -26.35
N ALA A 6 57.54 -2.81 -26.30
CA ALA A 6 58.19 -2.27 -27.49
C ALA A 6 59.19 -3.30 -28.04
N ILE A 7 58.87 -3.88 -29.21
CA ILE A 7 59.77 -4.80 -29.92
C ILE A 7 60.72 -3.93 -30.77
N PHE A 8 61.98 -3.84 -30.36
CA PHE A 8 63.04 -3.25 -31.17
C PHE A 8 63.54 -4.26 -32.21
N ILE A 9 63.33 -3.98 -33.49
CA ILE A 9 63.90 -4.75 -34.60
C ILE A 9 65.25 -4.10 -34.96
N PHE A 10 66.35 -4.79 -34.66
CA PHE A 10 67.68 -4.42 -35.16
C PHE A 10 67.82 -4.86 -36.62
N VAL A 11 67.92 -3.90 -37.54
CA VAL A 11 68.33 -4.17 -38.92
C VAL A 11 69.86 -4.09 -38.98
N LEU A 12 70.52 -5.25 -39.11
CA LEU A 12 71.95 -5.32 -39.40
C LEU A 12 72.16 -4.95 -40.87
N ALA A 13 72.61 -3.74 -41.13
CA ALA A 13 73.09 -3.33 -42.45
C ALA A 13 74.55 -3.77 -42.63
N SER A 14 74.76 -4.88 -43.34
CA SER A 14 76.08 -5.28 -43.81
C SER A 14 76.49 -4.41 -44.99
N ILE A 15 77.41 -3.47 -44.77
CA ILE A 15 78.03 -2.68 -45.85
C ILE A 15 79.14 -3.55 -46.47
N HIS A 16 78.90 -4.10 -47.66
CA HIS A 16 79.94 -4.74 -48.47
C HIS A 16 80.46 -3.75 -49.51
N GLN A 17 81.77 -3.52 -49.55
CA GLN A 17 82.41 -2.69 -50.58
C GLN A 17 82.25 -3.30 -51.98
N PRO A 18 82.03 -2.50 -53.02
CA PRO A 18 81.81 -3.03 -54.37
C PRO A 18 83.11 -3.53 -54.98
N ILE A 19 83.18 -4.84 -55.26
CA ILE A 19 84.18 -5.44 -56.13
C ILE A 19 83.58 -5.49 -57.54
N ALA A 20 84.28 -4.94 -58.52
CA ALA A 20 83.86 -4.95 -59.92
C ALA A 20 83.72 -6.39 -60.43
N GLY A 21 82.51 -6.75 -60.89
CA GLY A 21 82.22 -8.05 -61.52
C GLY A 21 81.21 -8.95 -60.80
N VAL A 22 80.69 -8.56 -59.63
CA VAL A 22 79.70 -9.35 -58.85
C VAL A 22 78.30 -8.71 -58.95
N GLY A 23 77.25 -9.53 -59.08
CA GLY A 23 75.85 -9.09 -59.10
C GLY A 23 75.40 -8.49 -57.76
N HIS A 24 74.51 -7.50 -57.76
CA HIS A 24 73.84 -7.04 -56.52
C HIS A 24 72.59 -7.88 -56.30
N ASP A 25 72.38 -8.30 -55.06
CA ASP A 25 71.23 -9.12 -54.66
C ASP A 25 69.92 -8.30 -54.72
N PRO A 26 68.77 -8.92 -55.05
CA PRO A 26 67.50 -8.20 -55.14
C PRO A 26 66.99 -7.64 -53.80
N LEU A 27 66.41 -6.45 -53.82
CA LEU A 27 65.89 -5.82 -52.61
C LEU A 27 64.55 -6.44 -52.22
N LEU A 28 64.51 -7.08 -51.06
CA LEU A 28 63.28 -7.58 -50.42
C LEU A 28 62.74 -6.55 -49.42
N VAL A 29 61.51 -6.08 -49.67
CA VAL A 29 60.82 -5.10 -48.83
C VAL A 29 59.57 -5.72 -48.21
N VAL A 30 59.41 -5.57 -46.90
CA VAL A 30 58.15 -5.84 -46.20
C VAL A 30 57.26 -4.62 -46.38
N ASP A 31 56.10 -4.79 -47.02
CA ASP A 31 55.25 -3.68 -47.49
C ASP A 31 54.11 -3.37 -46.51
N ASP A 32 53.12 -4.25 -46.41
CA ASP A 32 51.93 -4.08 -45.56
C ASP A 32 51.35 -5.41 -45.06
N TYR A 33 50.25 -5.32 -44.30
CA TYR A 33 49.46 -6.47 -43.85
C TYR A 33 48.11 -6.49 -44.59
N GLU A 34 47.93 -7.46 -45.48
CA GLU A 34 46.76 -7.54 -46.35
C GLU A 34 46.24 -8.99 -46.45
N GLY A 35 44.92 -9.15 -46.45
CA GLY A 35 44.29 -10.47 -46.65
C GLY A 35 44.63 -11.52 -45.58
N GLY A 36 45.01 -11.07 -44.37
CA GLY A 36 45.44 -11.94 -43.27
C GLY A 36 46.87 -12.46 -43.38
N GLY A 37 47.72 -11.80 -44.18
CA GLY A 37 49.13 -12.12 -44.34
C GLY A 37 50.01 -10.88 -44.54
N ILE A 38 51.33 -11.08 -44.51
CA ILE A 38 52.33 -10.02 -44.73
C ILE A 38 52.68 -9.98 -46.22
N ARG A 39 52.57 -8.81 -46.84
CA ARG A 39 52.95 -8.58 -48.24
C ARG A 39 54.45 -8.30 -48.34
N LEU A 40 55.14 -9.08 -49.17
CA LEU A 40 56.54 -8.88 -49.54
C LEU A 40 56.64 -8.37 -50.97
N LYS A 41 57.58 -7.45 -51.23
CA LYS A 41 57.94 -6.98 -52.56
C LYS A 41 59.40 -7.32 -52.83
N CYS A 42 59.67 -7.84 -54.03
CA CYS A 42 61.02 -8.04 -54.54
C CYS A 42 61.26 -7.03 -55.67
N LEU A 43 62.35 -6.26 -55.54
CA LEU A 43 62.71 -5.17 -56.43
C LEU A 43 64.13 -5.40 -56.95
N SER A 44 64.32 -5.23 -58.26
CA SER A 44 65.67 -5.17 -58.83
C SER A 44 66.19 -3.74 -58.80
N GLU A 45 67.42 -3.57 -58.30
CA GLU A 45 68.12 -2.28 -58.41
C GLU A 45 68.75 -2.07 -59.80
N ARG A 46 68.94 -3.16 -60.58
CA ARG A 46 69.56 -3.13 -61.91
C ARG A 46 68.52 -3.16 -63.04
N LEU A 47 68.91 -2.54 -64.15
CA LEU A 47 68.19 -2.58 -65.42
C LEU A 47 68.54 -3.88 -66.16
N PHE A 48 67.55 -4.64 -66.60
CA PHE A 48 67.75 -5.89 -67.34
C PHE A 48 67.15 -5.80 -68.75
N SER A 49 67.91 -6.21 -69.76
CA SER A 49 67.38 -6.31 -71.13
C SER A 49 66.44 -7.52 -71.28
N GLU A 50 66.79 -8.66 -70.67
CA GLU A 50 65.94 -9.85 -70.61
C GLU A 50 66.22 -10.66 -69.33
N ALA A 51 65.33 -10.56 -68.34
CA ALA A 51 65.45 -11.27 -67.06
C ALA A 51 64.14 -11.97 -66.66
N GLN A 52 64.27 -13.01 -65.83
CA GLN A 52 63.13 -13.72 -65.22
C GLN A 52 63.21 -13.64 -63.70
N LEU A 53 62.12 -13.19 -63.05
CA LEU A 53 61.97 -13.18 -61.59
C LEU A 53 61.18 -14.41 -61.16
N LEU A 54 61.79 -15.21 -60.27
CA LEU A 54 61.19 -16.39 -59.67
C LEU A 54 61.13 -16.25 -58.16
N TRP A 55 59.99 -16.61 -57.59
CA TRP A 55 59.87 -16.80 -56.16
C TRP A 55 60.05 -18.28 -55.85
N MET A 56 60.77 -18.59 -54.78
CA MET A 56 60.99 -19.94 -54.31
C MET A 56 60.63 -20.06 -52.84
N ASP A 57 60.11 -21.23 -52.46
CA ASP A 57 59.91 -21.57 -51.06
C ASP A 57 61.20 -22.12 -50.41
N SER A 58 61.10 -22.50 -49.13
CA SER A 58 62.20 -23.06 -48.35
C SER A 58 62.83 -24.35 -48.93
N ARG A 59 62.18 -25.01 -49.89
CA ARG A 59 62.65 -26.23 -50.56
C ARG A 59 63.21 -25.94 -51.96
N GLY A 60 63.13 -24.70 -52.42
CA GLY A 60 63.49 -24.31 -53.78
C GLY A 60 62.35 -24.53 -54.80
N ASP A 61 61.13 -24.84 -54.34
CA ASP A 61 59.97 -25.01 -55.22
C ASP A 61 59.49 -23.63 -55.69
N ASN A 62 59.18 -23.48 -56.99
CA ASN A 62 58.69 -22.21 -57.53
C ASN A 62 57.29 -21.88 -57.02
N ILE A 63 57.11 -20.68 -56.48
CA ILE A 63 55.81 -20.16 -56.03
C ILE A 63 55.35 -19.00 -56.92
N THR A 64 54.03 -18.87 -57.08
CA THR A 64 53.45 -17.87 -57.97
C THR A 64 53.42 -16.51 -57.28
N GLY A 65 54.24 -15.58 -57.76
CA GLY A 65 54.17 -14.16 -57.38
C GLY A 65 53.18 -13.39 -58.26
N THR A 66 52.74 -12.23 -57.78
CA THR A 66 51.98 -11.26 -58.58
C THR A 66 52.95 -10.23 -59.16
N PRO A 67 52.98 -10.02 -60.50
CA PRO A 67 53.83 -8.99 -61.10
C PRO A 67 53.34 -7.60 -60.67
N LEU A 68 54.29 -6.70 -60.37
CA LEU A 68 53.98 -5.31 -60.06
C LEU A 68 54.08 -4.45 -61.33
N PRO A 69 53.24 -3.40 -61.51
CA PRO A 69 53.31 -2.51 -62.66
C PRO A 69 54.69 -1.82 -62.75
N VAL A 70 55.25 -1.76 -63.96
CA VAL A 70 56.55 -1.12 -64.24
C VAL A 70 56.33 0.36 -64.55
N ASP A 71 56.94 1.27 -63.78
CA ASP A 71 56.93 2.70 -64.10
C ASP A 71 57.81 2.98 -65.34
N THR A 72 57.23 3.66 -66.33
CA THR A 72 57.68 3.77 -67.74
C THR A 72 58.96 4.58 -67.99
N SER A 73 59.90 4.64 -67.05
CA SER A 73 61.21 5.30 -67.26
C SER A 73 62.43 4.51 -66.81
N THR A 74 62.29 3.30 -66.26
CA THR A 74 63.42 2.40 -65.97
C THR A 74 62.99 0.93 -66.09
N VAL A 75 63.74 0.11 -66.85
CA VAL A 75 63.47 -1.34 -67.03
C VAL A 75 63.96 -2.14 -65.80
N SER A 76 63.32 -1.93 -64.65
CA SER A 76 63.48 -2.73 -63.42
C SER A 76 62.34 -3.74 -63.28
N ILE A 77 62.64 -5.01 -63.02
CA ILE A 77 61.65 -6.06 -62.75
C ILE A 77 61.24 -6.07 -61.27
N SER A 78 59.94 -6.22 -60.99
CA SER A 78 59.40 -6.27 -59.63
C SER A 78 58.19 -7.19 -59.49
N SER A 79 58.03 -7.81 -58.33
CA SER A 79 56.91 -8.73 -58.02
C SER A 79 56.58 -8.70 -56.53
N SER A 80 55.36 -9.09 -56.16
CA SER A 80 54.94 -9.23 -54.77
C SER A 80 54.33 -10.60 -54.46
N ILE A 81 54.36 -10.99 -53.19
CA ILE A 81 53.72 -12.19 -52.66
C ILE A 81 53.15 -11.90 -51.26
N ILE A 82 52.08 -12.60 -50.88
CA ILE A 82 51.49 -12.50 -49.54
C ILE A 82 51.79 -13.78 -48.76
N LEU A 83 52.44 -13.65 -47.61
CA LEU A 83 52.73 -14.75 -46.70
C LEU A 83 51.71 -14.81 -45.57
N LYS A 84 50.99 -15.93 -45.45
CA LYS A 84 50.02 -16.18 -44.36
C LYS A 84 50.65 -16.98 -43.23
N ALA A 85 50.10 -16.84 -42.02
CA ALA A 85 50.52 -17.64 -40.86
C ALA A 85 50.47 -19.15 -41.18
N GLY A 86 51.53 -19.89 -40.85
CA GLY A 86 51.66 -21.32 -41.19
C GLY A 86 52.17 -21.62 -42.62
N SER A 87 52.48 -20.59 -43.42
CA SER A 87 53.26 -20.74 -44.66
C SER A 87 54.74 -20.86 -44.31
N ARG A 88 55.35 -22.02 -44.62
CA ARG A 88 56.75 -22.38 -44.32
C ARG A 88 57.72 -21.19 -44.44
N ASN A 89 58.46 -20.96 -43.36
CA ASN A 89 58.91 -19.66 -42.86
C ASN A 89 60.03 -18.97 -43.63
N SER A 90 60.31 -19.34 -44.87
CA SER A 90 61.32 -18.66 -45.69
C SER A 90 60.91 -18.61 -47.15
N VAL A 91 61.07 -17.43 -47.74
CA VAL A 91 60.84 -17.19 -49.17
C VAL A 91 62.08 -16.56 -49.76
N SER A 92 62.39 -16.97 -50.98
CA SER A 92 63.51 -16.46 -51.74
C SER A 92 63.06 -15.87 -53.06
N CYS A 93 63.62 -14.72 -53.42
CA CYS A 93 63.45 -14.09 -54.72
C CYS A 93 64.74 -14.27 -55.52
N ARG A 94 64.66 -14.97 -56.65
CA ARG A 94 65.78 -15.20 -57.57
C ARG A 94 65.53 -14.50 -58.89
N ILE A 95 66.49 -13.69 -59.32
CA ILE A 95 66.48 -13.02 -60.62
C ILE A 95 67.54 -13.69 -61.50
N ILE A 96 67.11 -14.19 -62.65
CA ILE A 96 67.96 -14.87 -63.64
C ILE A 96 68.15 -13.95 -64.84
N ASP A 97 69.40 -13.58 -65.10
CA ASP A 97 69.80 -12.84 -66.30
C ASP A 97 70.08 -13.83 -67.44
N LYS A 98 69.26 -13.77 -68.51
CA LYS A 98 69.39 -14.70 -69.63
C LYS A 98 70.61 -14.42 -70.51
N GLN A 99 71.08 -13.17 -70.55
CA GLN A 99 72.19 -12.72 -71.38
C GLN A 99 73.53 -13.10 -70.74
N LEU A 100 73.68 -12.78 -69.46
CA LEU A 100 74.93 -13.02 -68.72
C LEU A 100 75.01 -14.43 -68.12
N LYS A 101 73.92 -15.22 -68.18
CA LYS A 101 73.80 -16.53 -67.53
C LYS A 101 74.17 -16.49 -66.04
N THR A 102 73.84 -15.39 -65.37
CA THR A 102 74.06 -15.22 -63.93
C THR A 102 72.72 -15.20 -63.20
N SER A 103 72.72 -15.61 -61.94
CA SER A 103 71.55 -15.53 -61.07
C SER A 103 71.92 -14.89 -59.74
N THR A 104 71.06 -13.99 -59.27
CA THR A 104 71.15 -13.35 -57.96
C THR A 104 69.93 -13.73 -57.13
N GLU A 105 70.09 -13.86 -55.82
CA GLU A 105 69.05 -14.39 -54.95
C GLU A 105 69.07 -13.69 -53.59
N SER A 106 67.89 -13.31 -53.09
CA SER A 106 67.73 -12.85 -51.72
C SER A 106 66.63 -13.62 -51.04
N SER A 107 66.86 -14.00 -49.78
CA SER A 107 65.90 -14.75 -48.98
C SER A 107 65.59 -14.02 -47.68
N VAL A 108 64.34 -14.16 -47.24
CA VAL A 108 63.85 -13.65 -45.96
C VAL A 108 63.06 -14.73 -45.24
N ALA A 109 63.25 -14.82 -43.93
CA ALA A 109 62.48 -15.70 -43.07
C ALA A 109 61.64 -14.89 -42.08
N ILE A 110 60.33 -15.15 -42.03
CA ILE A 110 59.38 -14.49 -41.12
C ILE A 110 58.88 -15.53 -40.12
N ALA A 111 59.08 -15.28 -38.82
CA ALA A 111 58.61 -16.17 -37.77
C ALA A 111 57.09 -16.05 -37.56
N ASP A 112 56.42 -17.16 -37.23
CA ASP A 112 54.97 -17.20 -36.99
C ASP A 112 54.52 -16.26 -35.84
N ALA A 113 55.44 -15.88 -34.94
CA ALA A 113 55.21 -14.95 -33.84
C ALA A 113 54.81 -13.53 -34.30
N PHE A 114 55.08 -13.16 -35.56
CA PHE A 114 54.72 -11.86 -36.12
C PHE A 114 53.29 -11.81 -36.69
N PHE A 115 52.52 -12.89 -36.62
CA PHE A 115 51.09 -12.90 -36.98
C PHE A 115 50.21 -12.72 -35.72
N PRO A 116 49.25 -11.76 -35.71
CA PRO A 116 48.40 -11.54 -34.54
C PRO A 116 47.43 -12.71 -34.30
N SER A 117 47.57 -13.40 -33.17
CA SER A 117 46.66 -14.49 -32.77
C SER A 117 45.54 -13.96 -31.86
N THR A 118 44.28 -14.04 -32.27
CA THR A 118 43.13 -13.83 -31.38
C THR A 118 42.84 -15.12 -30.61
N SER A 119 43.02 -15.10 -29.28
CA SER A 119 42.81 -16.28 -28.43
C SER A 119 41.30 -16.54 -28.24
N PRO A 120 40.77 -17.72 -28.63
CA PRO A 120 39.36 -18.08 -28.44
C PRO A 120 38.88 -17.99 -26.98
N TRP A 121 39.80 -18.11 -26.01
CA TRP A 121 39.49 -18.01 -24.59
C TRP A 121 38.99 -16.63 -24.18
N LEU A 122 39.52 -15.55 -24.77
CA LEU A 122 39.09 -14.18 -24.43
C LEU A 122 37.62 -13.94 -24.78
N ALA A 123 37.16 -14.48 -25.92
CA ALA A 123 35.75 -14.40 -26.30
C ALA A 123 34.84 -15.14 -25.30
N ALA A 124 35.26 -16.32 -24.85
CA ALA A 124 34.54 -17.09 -23.84
C ALA A 124 34.46 -16.36 -22.49
N PHE A 125 35.57 -15.74 -22.04
CA PHE A 125 35.58 -14.95 -20.81
C PHE A 125 34.62 -13.77 -20.86
N VAL A 126 34.58 -13.03 -21.97
CA VAL A 126 33.66 -11.89 -22.14
C VAL A 126 32.20 -12.33 -22.08
N LEU A 127 31.84 -13.44 -22.74
CA LEU A 127 30.50 -14.01 -22.69
C LEU A 127 30.09 -14.41 -21.27
N ILE A 128 30.97 -15.09 -20.54
CA ILE A 128 30.72 -15.48 -19.15
C ILE A 128 30.53 -14.25 -18.26
N LEU A 129 31.34 -13.20 -18.47
CA LEU A 129 31.23 -11.95 -17.73
C LEU A 129 29.86 -11.28 -17.95
N LEU A 130 29.41 -11.19 -19.20
CA LEU A 130 28.09 -10.61 -19.53
C LEU A 130 26.93 -11.41 -18.93
N LEU A 131 27.01 -12.75 -18.97
CA LEU A 131 26.00 -13.62 -18.35
C LEU A 131 25.96 -13.44 -16.83
N SER A 132 27.12 -13.33 -16.19
CA SER A 132 27.19 -13.12 -14.73
C SER A 132 26.56 -11.78 -14.32
N ILE A 133 26.80 -10.70 -15.07
CA ILE A 133 26.22 -9.38 -14.82
C ILE A 133 24.70 -9.43 -14.97
N PHE A 134 24.20 -10.09 -16.01
CA PHE A 134 22.76 -10.23 -16.24
C PHE A 134 22.06 -10.96 -15.08
N LEU A 135 22.65 -12.04 -14.56
CA LEU A 135 22.10 -12.77 -13.41
C LEU A 135 22.06 -11.90 -12.14
N VAL A 136 23.10 -11.11 -11.88
CA VAL A 136 23.13 -10.19 -10.74
C VAL A 136 22.05 -9.12 -10.87
N LEU A 137 21.88 -8.51 -12.06
CA LEU A 137 20.83 -7.52 -12.30
C LEU A 137 19.42 -8.12 -12.13
N ALA A 138 19.18 -9.32 -12.65
CA ALA A 138 17.91 -10.02 -12.50
C ALA A 138 17.61 -10.34 -11.02
N ALA A 139 18.61 -10.78 -10.26
CA ALA A 139 18.49 -11.03 -8.83
C ALA A 139 18.19 -9.74 -8.06
N MET A 140 18.88 -8.64 -8.35
CA MET A 140 18.62 -7.33 -7.75
C MET A 140 17.22 -6.81 -8.07
N TYR A 141 16.78 -6.95 -9.33
CA TYR A 141 15.43 -6.57 -9.74
C TYR A 141 14.37 -7.35 -8.96
N LYS A 142 14.52 -8.68 -8.85
CA LYS A 142 13.61 -9.55 -8.10
C LYS A 142 13.58 -9.20 -6.60
N MET A 143 14.75 -8.98 -5.98
CA MET A 143 14.83 -8.56 -4.58
C MET A 143 14.16 -7.20 -4.33
N ARG A 144 14.41 -6.22 -5.20
CA ARG A 144 13.78 -4.89 -5.09
C ARG A 144 12.27 -4.96 -5.24
N ASN A 145 11.77 -5.79 -6.17
CA ASN A 145 10.33 -5.98 -6.36
C ASN A 145 9.69 -6.63 -5.12
N ASN A 146 10.30 -7.69 -4.59
CA ASN A 146 9.80 -8.37 -3.38
C ASN A 146 9.82 -7.45 -2.15
N ASN A 147 10.89 -6.68 -1.95
CA ASN A 147 10.96 -5.71 -0.85
C ASN A 147 9.88 -4.63 -0.99
N LYS A 148 9.61 -4.17 -2.21
CA LYS A 148 8.54 -3.19 -2.47
C LYS A 148 7.16 -3.74 -2.07
N GLU A 149 6.88 -5.00 -2.39
CA GLU A 149 5.64 -5.68 -2.00
C GLU A 149 5.53 -5.83 -0.46
N VAL A 150 6.63 -6.19 0.21
CA VAL A 150 6.66 -6.29 1.69
C VAL A 150 6.43 -4.92 2.35
N THR A 151 7.10 -3.86 1.87
CA THR A 151 6.90 -2.50 2.41
C THR A 151 5.47 -2.02 2.19
N ARG A 152 4.87 -2.30 1.03
CA ARG A 152 3.46 -1.99 0.75
C ARG A 152 2.53 -2.69 1.74
N ALA A 153 2.69 -4.00 1.93
CA ALA A 153 1.90 -4.77 2.87
C ALA A 153 2.06 -4.28 4.32
N GLN A 154 3.27 -3.93 4.74
CA GLN A 154 3.54 -3.36 6.06
C GLN A 154 2.87 -1.99 6.25
N ASN A 155 2.93 -1.12 5.24
CA ASN A 155 2.29 0.19 5.30
C ASN A 155 0.76 0.07 5.35
N THR A 156 0.16 -0.82 4.55
CA THR A 156 -1.27 -1.10 4.60
C THR A 156 -1.69 -1.65 5.97
N ARG A 157 -0.91 -2.55 6.57
CA ARG A 157 -1.18 -3.05 7.93
C ARG A 157 -1.13 -1.94 8.99
N LYS A 158 -0.14 -1.04 8.91
CA LYS A 158 -0.04 0.11 9.82
C LYS A 158 -1.25 1.04 9.68
N GLN A 159 -1.66 1.34 8.44
CA GLN A 159 -2.85 2.15 8.19
C GLN A 159 -4.12 1.52 8.77
N ILE A 160 -4.33 0.21 8.54
CA ILE A 160 -5.48 -0.50 9.13
C ILE A 160 -5.43 -0.45 10.65
N GLN A 161 -4.25 -0.67 11.25
CA GLN A 161 -4.09 -0.63 12.71
C GLN A 161 -4.34 0.76 13.28
N GLU A 162 -3.87 1.82 12.62
CA GLU A 162 -4.13 3.22 13.00
C GLU A 162 -5.62 3.56 12.89
N GLU A 163 -6.30 3.14 11.82
CA GLU A 163 -7.74 3.33 11.66
C GLU A 163 -8.57 2.54 12.68
N GLU A 164 -8.18 1.31 13.01
CA GLU A 164 -8.81 0.52 14.08
C GLU A 164 -8.62 1.14 15.46
N GLN A 165 -7.42 1.64 15.76
CA GLN A 165 -7.14 2.36 17.01
C GLN A 165 -7.96 3.65 17.09
N LYS A 166 -8.04 4.41 15.99
CA LYS A 166 -8.86 5.62 15.92
C LYS A 166 -10.33 5.32 16.16
N ARG A 167 -10.90 4.31 15.47
CA ARG A 167 -12.30 3.88 15.67
C ARG A 167 -12.57 3.42 17.10
N ARG A 168 -11.63 2.70 17.73
CA ARG A 168 -11.74 2.28 19.13
C ARG A 168 -11.78 3.48 20.07
N PHE A 169 -10.86 4.42 19.89
CA PHE A 169 -10.79 5.65 20.70
C PHE A 169 -12.06 6.50 20.54
N GLU A 170 -12.57 6.65 19.32
CA GLU A 170 -13.82 7.37 19.06
C GLU A 170 -15.00 6.71 19.78
N LYS A 171 -15.13 5.38 19.72
CA LYS A 171 -16.17 4.63 20.43
C LYS A 171 -16.07 4.77 21.95
N GLU A 172 -14.86 4.68 22.51
CA GLU A 172 -14.62 4.86 23.95
C GLU A 172 -14.98 6.29 24.40
N ASN A 173 -14.65 7.30 23.59
CA ASN A 173 -14.99 8.68 23.87
C ASN A 173 -16.51 8.93 23.80
N GLU A 174 -17.20 8.32 22.84
CA GLU A 174 -18.66 8.40 22.73
C GLU A 174 -19.37 7.73 23.92
N ASP A 175 -18.94 6.53 24.33
CA ASP A 175 -19.43 5.83 25.52
C ASP A 175 -19.20 6.66 26.80
N ALA A 176 -17.99 7.22 26.96
CA ALA A 176 -17.67 8.09 28.10
C ALA A 176 -18.55 9.35 28.13
N LYS A 177 -18.80 9.96 26.95
CA LYS A 177 -19.69 11.11 26.83
C LYS A 177 -21.13 10.73 27.19
N GLY A 178 -21.64 9.61 26.69
CA GLY A 178 -22.96 9.08 27.02
C GLY A 178 -23.16 8.91 28.53
N LYS A 179 -22.18 8.30 29.22
CA LYS A 179 -22.18 8.12 30.68
C LYS A 179 -22.18 9.43 31.44
N ILE A 180 -21.48 10.46 30.96
CA ILE A 180 -21.47 11.79 31.57
C ILE A 180 -22.85 12.44 31.43
N GLU A 181 -23.45 12.39 30.24
CA GLU A 181 -24.78 12.95 30.00
C GLU A 181 -25.86 12.23 30.83
N PHE A 182 -25.82 10.89 30.92
CA PHE A 182 -26.68 10.12 31.80
C PHE A 182 -26.56 10.58 33.27
N ARG A 183 -25.32 10.72 33.79
CA ARG A 183 -25.10 11.17 35.17
C ARG A 183 -25.62 12.59 35.39
N LYS A 184 -25.49 13.48 34.41
CA LYS A 184 -26.07 14.83 34.48
C LYS A 184 -27.60 14.78 34.49
N ALA A 185 -28.21 13.96 33.63
CA ALA A 185 -29.66 13.75 33.60
C ALA A 185 -30.17 13.28 34.98
N ARG A 186 -29.53 12.23 35.51
CA ARG A 186 -29.88 11.59 36.79
C ARG A 186 -29.74 12.51 38.02
N ARG A 187 -28.96 13.61 37.94
CA ARG A 187 -28.91 14.63 39.01
C ARG A 187 -30.23 15.38 39.18
N ASN A 188 -31.08 15.40 38.16
CA ASN A 188 -32.39 16.03 38.19
C ASN A 188 -33.49 15.04 38.60
N ALA A 189 -33.13 13.97 39.31
CA ALA A 189 -34.05 12.93 39.72
C ALA A 189 -35.18 13.48 40.58
N VAL A 190 -36.42 13.13 40.22
CA VAL A 190 -37.63 13.47 40.94
C VAL A 190 -38.40 12.21 41.30
N ASN A 191 -39.16 12.29 42.39
CA ASN A 191 -40.11 11.24 42.73
C ASN A 191 -41.45 11.53 42.03
N ILE A 192 -41.99 10.52 41.35
CA ILE A 192 -43.29 10.61 40.68
C ILE A 192 -44.21 9.49 41.16
N THR A 193 -45.51 9.76 41.14
CA THR A 193 -46.57 8.86 41.58
C THR A 193 -47.70 8.85 40.56
N LEU A 194 -48.33 7.69 40.38
CA LEU A 194 -49.39 7.49 39.41
C LEU A 194 -50.73 8.01 39.94
N ASP A 195 -51.44 8.80 39.13
CA ASP A 195 -52.73 9.40 39.52
C ASP A 195 -53.89 8.44 39.23
N GLN A 196 -54.53 7.98 40.31
CA GLN A 196 -55.71 7.11 40.24
C GLN A 196 -56.89 7.74 39.48
N LYS A 197 -56.98 9.07 39.43
CA LYS A 197 -58.03 9.79 38.69
C LYS A 197 -57.73 9.91 37.20
N CYS A 198 -56.46 9.80 36.81
CA CYS A 198 -56.00 9.96 35.43
C CYS A 198 -55.46 8.63 34.89
N LYS A 199 -56.26 7.56 35.00
CA LYS A 199 -55.92 6.22 34.48
C LYS A 199 -57.03 5.68 33.61
N HIS A 200 -56.65 4.87 32.62
CA HIS A 200 -57.60 4.06 31.89
C HIS A 200 -58.31 3.03 32.81
N PRO A 201 -59.61 2.74 32.62
CA PRO A 201 -60.37 1.81 33.47
C PRO A 201 -59.73 0.42 33.60
N ASN A 202 -59.13 -0.09 32.51
CA ASN A 202 -58.50 -1.41 32.44
C ASN A 202 -57.08 -1.44 33.05
N LEU A 203 -56.67 -0.43 33.82
CA LEU A 203 -55.37 -0.41 34.49
C LEU A 203 -55.53 -0.53 36.00
N CYS A 204 -54.67 -1.33 36.62
CA CYS A 204 -54.52 -1.41 38.07
C CYS A 204 -53.24 -0.67 38.49
N ILE A 205 -53.37 0.21 39.49
CA ILE A 205 -52.25 0.87 40.15
C ILE A 205 -51.98 0.13 41.47
N SER A 206 -50.72 -0.05 41.84
CA SER A 206 -50.32 -0.61 43.13
C SER A 206 -50.64 0.33 44.31
N ASP A 207 -50.70 -0.20 45.53
CA ASP A 207 -51.03 0.59 46.74
C ASP A 207 -50.05 1.74 46.99
N ASP A 208 -48.77 1.55 46.64
CA ASP A 208 -47.71 2.56 46.73
C ASP A 208 -47.75 3.61 45.60
N LYS A 209 -48.72 3.50 44.67
CA LYS A 209 -48.92 4.36 43.50
C LYS A 209 -47.70 4.48 42.59
N ARG A 210 -46.81 3.48 42.59
CA ARG A 210 -45.60 3.50 41.75
C ARG A 210 -45.62 2.48 40.63
N ARG A 211 -46.56 1.54 40.62
CA ARG A 211 -46.62 0.49 39.61
C ARG A 211 -47.98 0.47 38.93
N VAL A 212 -47.96 0.14 37.63
CA VAL A 212 -49.16 -0.06 36.81
C VAL A 212 -49.07 -1.35 36.02
N LYS A 213 -50.21 -2.03 35.84
CA LYS A 213 -50.38 -3.18 34.94
C LYS A 213 -51.77 -3.18 34.32
N SER A 214 -51.95 -3.92 33.23
CA SER A 214 -53.29 -4.21 32.70
C SER A 214 -54.10 -5.09 33.67
N SER A 215 -55.38 -4.78 33.84
CA SER A 215 -56.35 -5.58 34.62
C SER A 215 -56.95 -6.72 33.80
N ASP A 216 -57.14 -6.52 32.49
CA ASP A 216 -57.80 -7.45 31.59
C ASP A 216 -56.83 -8.01 30.54
N LYS A 217 -57.03 -9.30 30.20
CA LYS A 217 -56.32 -10.01 29.13
C LYS A 217 -56.99 -9.89 27.76
N THR A 218 -58.06 -9.09 27.63
CA THR A 218 -58.82 -8.99 26.39
C THR A 218 -58.09 -8.11 25.38
N GLU A 219 -57.83 -8.69 24.20
CA GLU A 219 -56.96 -8.21 23.11
C GLU A 219 -57.42 -6.95 22.36
N THR A 220 -58.42 -6.23 22.83
CA THR A 220 -59.02 -5.16 22.03
C THR A 220 -59.19 -3.86 22.79
N VAL A 221 -58.79 -2.80 22.09
CA VAL A 221 -59.19 -1.40 22.22
C VAL A 221 -58.23 -0.51 23.01
N LEU A 222 -57.50 0.28 22.21
CA LEU A 222 -56.81 1.52 22.57
C LEU A 222 -55.65 1.41 23.58
N LYS A 223 -54.71 2.33 23.40
CA LYS A 223 -53.48 2.43 24.17
C LYS A 223 -53.81 2.88 25.60
N ALA A 224 -54.04 1.90 26.48
CA ALA A 224 -54.40 2.14 27.87
C ALA A 224 -53.25 2.81 28.61
N MET A 225 -53.44 4.06 29.03
CA MET A 225 -52.42 4.86 29.71
C MET A 225 -52.86 5.33 31.09
N VAL A 226 -51.87 5.56 31.96
CA VAL A 226 -52.00 6.28 33.23
C VAL A 226 -51.04 7.46 33.23
N VAL A 227 -51.49 8.59 33.79
CA VAL A 227 -50.70 9.83 33.90
C VAL A 227 -50.24 10.01 35.35
N ALA A 228 -49.05 10.57 35.53
CA ALA A 228 -48.53 10.90 36.85
C ALA A 228 -49.30 12.06 37.52
N THR A 229 -49.19 12.12 38.83
CA THR A 229 -49.75 13.19 39.67
C THR A 229 -48.96 14.48 39.49
N GLU A 230 -47.64 14.37 39.46
CA GLU A 230 -46.70 15.47 39.31
C GLU A 230 -46.63 15.94 37.85
N GLY A 231 -46.80 17.24 37.64
CA GLY A 231 -46.61 17.93 36.36
C GLY A 231 -45.50 18.96 36.47
N PHE A 232 -44.78 19.15 35.37
CA PHE A 232 -43.58 19.97 35.35
C PHE A 232 -43.72 21.14 34.37
N PRO A 233 -43.70 22.40 34.85
CA PRO A 233 -43.80 23.58 33.97
C PRO A 233 -42.44 24.16 33.54
N SER A 234 -41.34 23.76 34.19
CA SER A 234 -40.01 24.35 33.98
C SER A 234 -38.91 23.44 34.50
N LYS A 235 -37.64 23.75 34.18
CA LYS A 235 -36.43 23.00 34.57
C LYS A 235 -36.36 21.58 33.99
N LYS A 236 -35.27 20.89 34.33
CA LYS A 236 -35.05 19.49 33.98
C LYS A 236 -35.59 18.59 35.09
N HIS A 237 -36.23 17.49 34.70
CA HIS A 237 -36.76 16.47 35.61
C HIS A 237 -36.46 15.09 35.07
N TYR A 238 -35.98 14.20 35.93
CA TYR A 238 -35.58 12.86 35.56
C TYR A 238 -36.28 11.79 36.40
N TRP A 239 -36.72 10.72 35.77
CA TRP A 239 -37.27 9.55 36.45
C TRP A 239 -36.84 8.25 35.75
N GLU A 240 -36.93 7.13 36.46
CA GLU A 240 -36.55 5.81 35.95
C GLU A 240 -37.76 4.86 36.04
N VAL A 241 -37.92 4.01 35.04
CA VAL A 241 -39.04 3.09 34.92
C VAL A 241 -38.55 1.67 34.67
N GLU A 242 -38.84 0.77 35.61
CA GLU A 242 -38.67 -0.68 35.48
C GLU A 242 -39.67 -1.20 34.44
N VAL A 243 -39.16 -1.57 33.27
CA VAL A 243 -39.93 -2.15 32.17
C VAL A 243 -39.73 -3.68 32.08
N GLY A 244 -38.62 -4.19 32.62
CA GLY A 244 -38.29 -5.61 32.61
C GLY A 244 -38.26 -6.21 31.21
N ASN A 245 -38.68 -7.47 31.09
CA ASN A 245 -38.70 -8.21 29.82
C ASN A 245 -40.07 -8.16 29.12
N GLN A 246 -40.83 -7.08 29.32
CA GLN A 246 -42.15 -6.91 28.69
C GLN A 246 -42.02 -6.79 27.17
N SER A 247 -42.95 -7.40 26.43
CA SER A 247 -42.88 -7.46 24.96
C SER A 247 -43.34 -6.16 24.31
N GLN A 248 -44.15 -5.37 25.02
CA GLN A 248 -44.59 -4.05 24.60
C GLN A 248 -44.70 -3.12 25.81
N TRP A 249 -44.49 -1.83 25.58
CA TRP A 249 -44.83 -0.76 26.53
C TRP A 249 -44.61 0.58 25.83
N GLU A 250 -45.17 1.64 26.41
CA GLU A 250 -44.80 2.99 26.04
C GLU A 250 -44.67 3.89 27.27
N LEU A 251 -43.64 4.72 27.24
CA LEU A 251 -43.33 5.72 28.26
C LEU A 251 -43.10 7.07 27.59
N GLY A 252 -43.50 8.14 28.26
CA GLY A 252 -43.25 9.48 27.75
C GLY A 252 -43.93 10.55 28.56
N VAL A 253 -44.31 11.63 27.88
CA VAL A 253 -45.04 12.75 28.48
C VAL A 253 -46.23 13.19 27.64
N VAL A 254 -47.21 13.78 28.33
CA VAL A 254 -48.41 14.39 27.75
C VAL A 254 -48.61 15.80 28.27
N SER A 255 -49.29 16.63 27.49
CA SER A 255 -49.68 17.97 27.93
C SER A 255 -50.86 17.95 28.92
N GLU A 256 -51.03 19.04 29.67
CA GLU A 256 -52.17 19.24 30.57
C GLU A 256 -53.53 19.05 29.89
N LYS A 257 -53.64 19.43 28.61
CA LYS A 257 -54.85 19.23 27.80
C LYS A 257 -55.22 17.74 27.71
N ILE A 258 -54.24 16.88 27.42
CA ILE A 258 -54.45 15.43 27.32
C ILE A 258 -54.75 14.84 28.69
N ARG A 259 -54.05 15.26 29.75
CA ARG A 259 -54.32 14.83 31.12
C ARG A 259 -55.78 15.11 31.51
N ASN A 260 -56.29 16.30 31.21
CA ASN A 260 -57.67 16.68 31.52
C ASN A 260 -58.71 15.88 30.71
N MET A 261 -58.40 15.53 29.45
CA MET A 261 -59.26 14.65 28.65
C MET A 261 -59.38 13.24 29.26
N ILE A 262 -58.25 12.67 29.70
CA ILE A 262 -58.20 11.37 30.37
C ILE A 262 -58.98 11.42 31.68
N MET A 263 -58.75 12.44 32.50
CA MET A 263 -59.42 12.63 33.78
C MET A 263 -60.95 12.73 33.64
N ASN A 264 -61.42 13.34 32.56
CA ASN A 264 -62.85 13.55 32.29
C ASN A 264 -63.48 12.45 31.43
N ASN A 265 -62.76 11.35 31.12
CA ASN A 265 -63.20 10.27 30.22
C ASN A 265 -63.80 10.79 28.90
N THR A 266 -63.20 11.85 28.33
CA THR A 266 -63.69 12.44 27.09
C THR A 266 -63.05 11.72 25.91
N GLU A 267 -63.65 10.62 25.46
CA GLU A 267 -63.19 9.74 24.36
C GLU A 267 -63.31 10.36 22.95
N ASN A 268 -62.87 11.60 22.79
CA ASN A 268 -62.60 12.12 21.45
C ASN A 268 -61.12 11.84 21.17
N SER A 269 -60.85 11.07 20.10
CA SER A 269 -59.53 10.60 19.66
C SER A 269 -58.36 11.46 20.17
N LEU A 270 -57.41 10.84 20.91
CA LEU A 270 -56.22 11.54 21.38
C LEU A 270 -55.52 12.20 20.18
N PRO A 271 -55.41 13.54 20.12
CA PRO A 271 -54.68 14.17 19.05
C PRO A 271 -53.20 13.78 19.19
N ALA A 272 -52.68 13.07 18.18
CA ALA A 272 -51.31 12.52 18.17
C ALA A 272 -50.24 13.57 18.52
N ASN A 273 -50.50 14.84 18.20
CA ASN A 273 -49.55 15.96 18.34
C ASN A 273 -49.23 16.37 19.79
N ASN A 274 -49.73 15.69 20.82
CA ASN A 274 -49.52 16.06 22.24
C ASN A 274 -49.03 14.90 23.11
N VAL A 275 -48.58 13.81 22.50
CA VAL A 275 -47.97 12.65 23.16
C VAL A 275 -46.57 12.49 22.61
N PHE A 276 -45.57 12.62 23.49
CA PHE A 276 -44.15 12.50 23.13
C PHE A 276 -43.56 11.34 23.91
N SER A 277 -43.01 10.36 23.22
CA SER A 277 -42.79 9.05 23.84
C SER A 277 -41.76 8.19 23.14
N LEU A 278 -41.35 7.16 23.87
CA LEU A 278 -40.61 6.00 23.40
C LEU A 278 -41.50 4.76 23.60
N GLN A 279 -41.82 4.11 22.49
CA GLN A 279 -42.52 2.84 22.47
C GLN A 279 -41.51 1.70 22.28
N TYR A 280 -41.67 0.62 23.02
CA TYR A 280 -41.05 -0.65 22.71
C TYR A 280 -42.14 -1.62 22.25
N SER A 281 -41.91 -2.32 21.14
CA SER A 281 -42.81 -3.35 20.65
C SER A 281 -42.07 -4.41 19.86
N GLN A 282 -42.14 -5.66 20.34
CA GLN A 282 -41.62 -6.85 19.66
C GLN A 282 -40.15 -6.73 19.21
N GLY A 283 -39.29 -6.14 20.06
CA GLY A 283 -37.86 -5.98 19.76
C GLY A 283 -37.48 -4.64 19.15
N THR A 284 -38.45 -3.80 18.77
CA THR A 284 -38.19 -2.49 18.17
C THR A 284 -38.55 -1.36 19.12
N TYR A 285 -37.67 -0.36 19.20
CA TYR A 285 -37.94 0.91 19.86
C TYR A 285 -38.32 1.96 18.82
N THR A 286 -39.42 2.69 19.04
CA THR A 286 -39.94 3.70 18.11
C THR A 286 -40.28 4.97 18.88
N PHE A 287 -39.77 6.12 18.43
CA PHE A 287 -40.13 7.43 18.98
C PHE A 287 -41.49 7.90 18.42
N SER A 288 -42.14 8.81 19.14
CA SER A 288 -43.42 9.40 18.72
C SER A 288 -43.37 10.17 17.39
N ASP A 289 -42.18 10.58 16.94
CA ASP A 289 -41.96 11.19 15.62
C ASP A 289 -41.85 10.15 14.48
N GLY A 290 -41.94 8.85 14.79
CA GLY A 290 -41.87 7.73 13.87
C GLY A 290 -40.46 7.21 13.60
N GLN A 291 -39.42 7.72 14.26
CA GLN A 291 -38.07 7.21 14.11
C GLN A 291 -37.83 5.95 14.95
N ASP A 292 -37.36 4.88 14.30
CA ASP A 292 -36.95 3.63 14.96
C ASP A 292 -35.49 3.68 15.42
N ILE A 293 -35.22 3.12 16.59
CA ILE A 293 -33.85 2.90 17.10
C ILE A 293 -33.36 1.54 16.61
N ARG A 294 -32.22 1.54 15.90
CA ARG A 294 -31.57 0.31 15.41
C ARG A 294 -30.55 -0.21 16.41
N ASP A 295 -30.32 -1.52 16.41
CA ASP A 295 -29.24 -2.19 17.13
C ASP A 295 -29.22 -1.91 18.65
N CYS A 296 -30.40 -1.83 19.28
CA CYS A 296 -30.55 -1.63 20.71
C CYS A 296 -31.08 -2.90 21.38
N GLU A 297 -30.31 -3.44 22.34
CA GLU A 297 -30.81 -4.49 23.22
C GLU A 297 -31.96 -3.98 24.10
N GLN A 298 -32.79 -4.90 24.57
CA GLN A 298 -33.92 -4.56 25.44
C GLN A 298 -33.42 -4.06 26.80
N CYS A 299 -33.69 -2.79 27.09
CA CYS A 299 -33.45 -2.18 28.40
C CYS A 299 -34.40 -2.77 29.44
N SER A 300 -33.87 -3.13 30.61
CA SER A 300 -34.69 -3.54 31.77
C SER A 300 -35.22 -2.34 32.55
N VAL A 301 -34.49 -1.21 32.53
CA VAL A 301 -34.89 0.06 33.13
C VAL A 301 -34.60 1.22 32.20
N VAL A 302 -35.62 2.04 31.95
CA VAL A 302 -35.54 3.21 31.08
C VAL A 302 -35.54 4.48 31.92
N GLY A 303 -34.51 5.29 31.75
CA GLY A 303 -34.42 6.64 32.28
C GLY A 303 -35.05 7.64 31.32
N VAL A 304 -35.82 8.59 31.85
CA VAL A 304 -36.47 9.64 31.06
C VAL A 304 -36.08 10.99 31.63
N LEU A 305 -35.50 11.86 30.80
CA LEU A 305 -35.19 13.24 31.13
C LEU A 305 -36.13 14.16 30.35
N LEU A 306 -36.96 14.89 31.07
CA LEU A 306 -37.71 16.02 30.54
C LEU A 306 -36.89 17.28 30.73
N ASP A 307 -36.47 17.92 29.63
CA ASP A 307 -35.79 19.21 29.61
C ASP A 307 -36.74 20.29 29.09
N MET A 308 -37.38 21.01 30.02
CA MET A 308 -38.31 22.08 29.68
C MET A 308 -37.64 23.32 29.07
N GLU A 309 -36.32 23.48 29.24
CA GLU A 309 -35.59 24.65 28.71
C GLU A 309 -35.27 24.46 27.23
N ASN A 310 -34.88 23.25 26.84
CA ASN A 310 -34.55 22.90 25.45
C ASN A 310 -35.71 22.22 24.72
N THR A 311 -36.85 22.01 25.37
CA THR A 311 -38.02 21.29 24.83
C THR A 311 -37.68 19.87 24.36
N GLU A 312 -36.81 19.19 25.12
CA GLU A 312 -36.28 17.86 24.80
C GLU A 312 -36.80 16.81 25.79
N LEU A 313 -37.17 15.65 25.26
CA LEU A 313 -37.46 14.46 26.02
C LEU A 313 -36.44 13.38 25.64
N SER A 314 -35.44 13.18 26.49
CA SER A 314 -34.35 12.24 26.26
C SER A 314 -34.56 10.94 27.03
N PHE A 315 -34.25 9.82 26.38
CA PHE A 315 -34.36 8.48 26.93
C PHE A 315 -32.99 7.84 27.09
N TYR A 316 -32.84 7.04 28.14
CA TYR A 316 -31.58 6.38 28.50
C TYR A 316 -31.83 4.93 28.89
N ASP A 317 -30.88 4.07 28.55
CA ASP A 317 -30.73 2.78 29.20
C ASP A 317 -30.07 3.04 30.56
N ALA A 318 -30.84 2.86 31.64
CA ALA A 318 -30.36 3.23 32.96
C ALA A 318 -29.39 2.21 33.57
N GLU A 319 -29.37 0.98 33.06
CA GLU A 319 -28.40 -0.06 33.48
C GLU A 319 -27.07 0.15 32.76
N GLU A 320 -27.11 0.32 31.44
CA GLU A 320 -25.91 0.54 30.62
C GLU A 320 -25.40 1.99 30.65
N MET A 321 -26.17 2.91 31.27
CA MET A 321 -25.84 4.34 31.39
C MET A 321 -25.60 5.04 30.04
N ARG A 322 -26.33 4.64 29.00
CA ARG A 322 -26.18 5.17 27.64
C ARG A 322 -27.47 5.83 27.14
N PRO A 323 -27.38 6.86 26.28
CA PRO A 323 -28.55 7.45 25.65
C PRO A 323 -29.19 6.47 24.66
N LEU A 324 -30.52 6.49 24.59
CA LEU A 324 -31.32 5.80 23.58
C LEU A 324 -31.71 6.77 22.44
N GLY A 325 -32.01 8.02 22.80
CA GLY A 325 -32.30 9.09 21.85
C GLY A 325 -33.15 10.18 22.49
N THR A 326 -33.55 11.16 21.68
CA THR A 326 -34.28 12.35 22.12
C THR A 326 -35.37 12.68 21.12
N VAL A 327 -36.55 13.03 21.64
CA VAL A 327 -37.66 13.61 20.88
C VAL A 327 -37.89 15.04 21.37
N PHE A 328 -38.25 15.93 20.45
CA PHE A 328 -38.59 17.32 20.77
C PHE A 328 -40.10 17.47 20.91
N PHE A 329 -40.54 18.31 21.85
CA PHE A 329 -41.95 18.57 22.09
C PHE A 329 -42.31 20.05 21.97
N GLU A 330 -43.47 20.34 21.40
CA GLU A 330 -43.92 21.73 21.14
C GLU A 330 -44.95 22.23 22.17
N CYS A 331 -45.09 21.54 23.30
CA CYS A 331 -46.07 21.88 24.32
C CYS A 331 -45.55 22.90 25.33
N THR A 332 -46.43 23.79 25.79
CA THR A 332 -46.16 24.75 26.86
C THR A 332 -47.03 24.46 28.08
N GLY A 333 -46.62 24.94 29.25
CA GLY A 333 -47.30 24.70 30.52
C GLY A 333 -46.87 23.40 31.19
N ASN A 334 -47.76 22.82 31.99
CA ASN A 334 -47.46 21.59 32.72
C ASN A 334 -47.39 20.39 31.77
N ILE A 335 -46.27 19.68 31.83
CA ILE A 335 -46.02 18.43 31.13
C ILE A 335 -46.01 17.29 32.15
N TYR A 336 -46.72 16.20 31.85
CA TYR A 336 -46.96 15.11 32.79
C TYR A 336 -46.42 13.79 32.25
N PRO A 337 -45.62 13.04 33.02
CA PRO A 337 -45.24 11.68 32.67
C PRO A 337 -46.46 10.77 32.47
N PHE A 338 -46.39 9.87 31.51
CA PHE A 338 -47.39 8.81 31.34
C PHE A 338 -46.74 7.45 31.13
N PHE A 339 -47.55 6.41 31.37
CA PHE A 339 -47.16 5.01 31.32
C PHE A 339 -48.26 4.19 30.65
N SER A 340 -47.87 3.38 29.67
CA SER A 340 -48.76 2.46 28.96
C SER A 340 -48.18 1.03 29.03
N PRO A 341 -48.67 0.16 29.94
CA PRO A 341 -48.25 -1.24 30.00
C PRO A 341 -48.77 -2.07 28.84
N ASP A 342 -48.16 -3.23 28.61
CA ASP A 342 -48.75 -4.27 27.75
C ASP A 342 -49.95 -4.97 28.41
N SER A 343 -50.58 -5.86 27.63
CA SER A 343 -51.68 -6.72 28.07
C SER A 343 -51.23 -7.98 28.83
N SER A 344 -49.92 -8.17 29.07
CA SER A 344 -49.39 -9.38 29.71
C SER A 344 -49.74 -9.47 31.21
N GLY A 345 -50.12 -8.34 31.81
CA GLY A 345 -50.38 -8.22 33.24
C GLY A 345 -49.12 -8.08 34.10
N ASN A 346 -47.96 -7.87 33.47
CA ASN A 346 -46.72 -7.51 34.14
C ASN A 346 -46.75 -6.05 34.63
N TRP A 347 -46.02 -5.77 35.70
CA TRP A 347 -45.93 -4.43 36.28
C TRP A 347 -44.87 -3.59 35.57
N LEU A 348 -45.24 -2.40 35.08
CA LEU A 348 -44.29 -1.30 34.96
C LEU A 348 -44.21 -0.55 36.28
N GLY A 349 -43.01 -0.17 36.69
CA GLY A 349 -42.79 0.48 37.98
C GLY A 349 -41.89 1.69 37.92
N VAL A 350 -42.26 2.78 38.58
CA VAL A 350 -41.37 3.90 38.86
C VAL A 350 -40.29 3.44 39.84
N ARG A 351 -39.04 3.47 39.42
CA ARG A 351 -37.89 3.10 40.24
C ARG A 351 -37.47 4.29 41.12
N PRO A 352 -37.38 4.14 42.45
CA PRO A 352 -36.86 5.18 43.31
C PRO A 352 -35.39 5.49 42.99
N VAL A 353 -35.12 6.71 42.55
CA VAL A 353 -33.75 7.18 42.30
C VAL A 353 -33.23 7.88 43.55
N LYS A 354 -32.16 7.36 44.15
CA LYS A 354 -31.48 8.05 45.25
C LYS A 354 -30.74 9.27 44.68
N PRO A 355 -30.92 10.48 45.23
CA PRO A 355 -30.08 11.62 44.89
C PRO A 355 -28.62 11.27 45.15
N GLN A 356 -27.72 11.45 44.17
CA GLN A 356 -26.29 11.27 44.39
C GLN A 356 -25.81 12.36 45.37
N THR A 357 -25.68 11.98 46.63
CA THR A 357 -24.97 12.78 47.64
C THR A 357 -23.50 12.37 47.51
N TYR A 358 -22.63 13.29 47.08
CA TYR A 358 -21.21 12.97 46.98
C TYR A 358 -20.65 12.80 48.39
N GLU A 359 -20.24 11.58 48.74
CA GLU A 359 -19.21 11.42 49.78
C GLU A 359 -17.94 12.11 49.26
N ALA A 360 -17.39 13.01 50.07
CA ALA A 360 -16.16 13.70 49.74
C ALA A 360 -15.06 12.66 49.47
N LEU A 361 -14.37 12.80 48.33
CA LEU A 361 -13.18 12.01 48.01
C LEU A 361 -12.21 12.09 49.20
N PRO A 362 -11.69 10.96 49.72
CA PRO A 362 -10.68 11.00 50.76
C PRO A 362 -9.48 11.80 50.23
N GLN A 363 -9.14 12.89 50.93
CA GLN A 363 -7.95 13.67 50.65
C GLN A 363 -6.76 12.71 50.75
N SER A 364 -6.03 12.55 49.65
CA SER A 364 -4.76 11.84 49.68
C SER A 364 -3.80 12.67 50.52
N ASP A 365 -3.49 12.18 51.73
CA ASP A 365 -2.43 12.73 52.54
C ASP A 365 -1.13 12.70 51.74
N LYS A 366 -0.64 13.88 51.35
CA LYS A 366 0.71 14.06 50.85
C LYS A 366 1.65 14.03 52.04
N GLU A 367 2.07 12.83 52.46
CA GLU A 367 3.30 12.69 53.23
C GLU A 367 4.49 12.98 52.31
N ILE A 368 5.00 14.20 52.41
CA ILE A 368 6.29 14.60 51.86
C ILE A 368 7.35 14.10 52.84
N ASN A 369 8.09 13.06 52.43
CA ASN A 369 9.29 12.59 53.11
C ASN A 369 10.25 13.76 53.38
N LYS A 370 10.76 13.83 54.61
CA LYS A 370 11.90 14.66 54.99
C LYS A 370 13.03 13.78 55.51
#